data_AF-A0AAD7GIU6-F1
#
_entry.id   AF-A0AAD7GIU6-F1
#
_cell.length_a   1.000
_cell.length_b   1.000
_cell.length_c   1.000
_cell.angle_alpha   90.00
_cell.angle_beta   90.00
_cell.angle_gamma   90.00
#
_symmetry.space_group_name_H-M   'P 1'
#
loop_
_entity.id
_entity.type
_entity.pdbx_description
1 polymer ?
#
loop_
_entity_poly.entity_id
_entity_poly.type
_entity_poly.pdbx_seq_one_letter_code
_entity_poly.pdbx_strand_id
1 'polypeptide(L)'
;QLSSALNNWIDAIPEHLRWDPNQENQIFLNQSAALYASYYQAQILIHRPFIPAPGKDFPSLAICANAAWSCRHVMDVQTRRSRRLLHLPSVM
;
A
#
# COMPACT_ATOMS: atom_id res chain seq x y z
N GLN A 1 -9.31 -15.90 -3.84
CA GLN A 1 -10.04 -15.00 -4.74
C GLN A 1 -9.69 -13.53 -4.48
N LEU A 2 -9.75 -13.04 -3.24
CA LEU A 2 -9.44 -11.62 -2.95
C LEU A 2 -7.94 -11.27 -3.12
N SER A 3 -7.01 -12.09 -2.62
CA SER A 3 -5.57 -11.87 -2.84
C SER A 3 -5.17 -11.91 -4.32
N SER A 4 -5.74 -12.85 -5.09
CA SER A 4 -5.49 -12.93 -6.53
C SER A 4 -6.10 -11.75 -7.29
N ALA A 5 -7.28 -11.27 -6.90
CA ALA A 5 -7.88 -10.08 -7.49
C ALA A 5 -7.05 -8.82 -7.20
N LEU A 6 -6.49 -8.72 -5.98
CA LEU A 6 -5.62 -7.61 -5.59
C LEU A 6 -4.30 -7.61 -6.39
N ASN A 7 -3.72 -8.79 -6.65
CA ASN A 7 -2.55 -8.91 -7.52
C ASN A 7 -2.87 -8.48 -8.97
N ASN A 8 -4.00 -8.93 -9.52
CA ASN A 8 -4.41 -8.50 -10.86
C ASN A 8 -4.67 -6.98 -10.94
N TRP A 9 -5.19 -6.40 -9.85
CA TRP A 9 -5.43 -4.96 -9.77
C TRP A 9 -4.14 -4.15 -9.78
N ILE A 10 -3.09 -4.58 -9.04
CA ILE A 10 -1.81 -3.86 -9.05
C ILE A 10 -1.12 -3.98 -10.42
N ASP A 11 -1.23 -5.13 -11.08
CA ASP A 11 -0.68 -5.35 -12.42
C ASP A 11 -1.35 -4.47 -13.50
N ALA A 12 -2.62 -4.12 -13.27
CA ALA A 12 -3.41 -3.27 -14.17
C ALA A 12 -3.15 -1.76 -14.01
N ILE A 13 -2.33 -1.33 -13.05
CA ILE A 13 -2.03 0.09 -12.86
C ILE A 13 -1.28 0.64 -14.10
N PRO A 14 -1.77 1.76 -14.69
CA PRO A 14 -1.10 2.42 -15.82
C PRO A 14 0.35 2.81 -15.49
N GLU A 15 1.22 2.79 -16.49
CA GLU A 15 2.66 3.03 -16.30
C GLU A 15 2.99 4.34 -15.57
N HIS A 16 2.31 5.43 -15.92
CA HIS A 16 2.50 6.74 -15.29
C HIS A 16 2.01 6.81 -13.83
N LEU A 17 1.24 5.82 -13.36
CA LEU A 17 0.74 5.68 -11.99
C LEU A 17 1.41 4.55 -11.21
N ARG A 18 2.37 3.84 -11.81
CA ARG A 18 3.20 2.91 -11.06
C ARG A 18 4.02 3.70 -10.03
N TRP A 19 4.27 3.06 -8.89
CA TRP A 19 5.03 3.71 -7.83
C TRP A 19 6.48 3.94 -8.28
N ASP A 20 6.86 5.21 -8.37
CA ASP A 20 8.24 5.64 -8.57
C ASP A 20 8.55 6.76 -7.57
N PRO A 21 9.46 6.53 -6.59
CA PRO A 21 9.82 7.55 -5.61
C PRO A 21 10.48 8.78 -6.24
N ASN A 22 11.01 8.66 -7.46
CA ASN A 22 11.67 9.73 -8.20
C ASN A 22 10.73 10.44 -9.20
N GLN A 23 9.45 10.08 -9.26
CA GLN A 23 8.48 10.69 -10.16
C GLN A 23 8.51 12.23 -10.05
N GLU A 24 8.78 12.91 -11.16
CA GLU A 24 8.92 14.37 -11.21
C GLU A 24 7.57 15.07 -11.17
N ASN A 25 6.57 14.47 -11.82
CA ASN A 25 5.21 15.00 -11.81
C ASN A 25 4.55 14.75 -10.45
N GLN A 26 4.40 15.81 -9.66
CA GLN A 26 3.81 15.75 -8.32
C GLN A 26 2.37 15.21 -8.31
N ILE A 27 1.59 15.41 -9.37
CA ILE A 27 0.22 14.88 -9.45
C ILE A 27 0.28 13.35 -9.54
N PHE A 28 1.12 12.82 -10.44
CA PHE A 28 1.30 11.39 -10.59
C PHE A 28 1.94 10.76 -9.34
N LEU A 29 2.94 11.40 -8.73
CA LEU A 29 3.52 10.95 -7.46
C LEU A 29 2.43 10.79 -6.38
N ASN A 30 1.55 11.77 -6.24
CA ASN A 30 0.46 11.73 -5.26
C ASN A 30 -0.60 10.66 -5.59
N GLN A 31 -0.96 10.52 -6.86
CA GLN A 31 -1.92 9.50 -7.31
C GLN A 31 -1.35 8.09 -7.12
N SER A 32 -0.10 7.84 -7.51
CA SER A 32 0.61 6.58 -7.26
C SER A 32 0.69 6.29 -5.77
N ALA A 33 1.04 7.28 -4.93
CA ALA A 33 1.10 7.10 -3.49
C ALA A 33 -0.26 6.67 -2.90
N ALA A 34 -1.35 7.30 -3.31
CA ALA A 34 -2.69 6.93 -2.85
C ALA A 34 -3.07 5.50 -3.26
N LEU A 35 -2.82 5.13 -4.52
CA LEU A 35 -3.11 3.79 -5.03
C LEU A 35 -2.34 2.71 -4.26
N TYR A 36 -1.03 2.90 -4.07
CA TYR A 36 -0.20 1.92 -3.37
C TYR A 36 -0.48 1.89 -1.86
N ALA A 37 -0.81 3.02 -1.22
CA ALA A 37 -1.26 3.03 0.17
C ALA A 37 -2.53 2.20 0.35
N SER A 38 -3.53 2.37 -0.54
CA SER A 38 -4.76 1.56 -0.54
C SER A 38 -4.48 0.08 -0.81
N TYR A 39 -3.56 -0.25 -1.71
CA TYR A 39 -3.13 -1.62 -1.98
C TYR A 39 -2.56 -2.31 -0.74
N TYR A 40 -1.61 -1.68 -0.06
CA TYR A 40 -0.99 -2.24 1.14
C TYR A 40 -1.99 -2.33 2.30
N GLN A 41 -2.90 -1.35 2.44
CA GLN A 41 -3.99 -1.43 3.40
C GLN A 41 -4.91 -2.62 3.10
N ALA A 42 -5.27 -2.86 1.84
CA ALA A 42 -6.06 -4.01 1.45
C ALA A 42 -5.33 -5.33 1.76
N GLN A 43 -4.01 -5.43 1.49
CA GLN A 43 -3.23 -6.61 1.88
C GLN A 43 -3.32 -6.88 3.39
N ILE A 44 -3.18 -5.84 4.22
CA ILE A 44 -3.31 -5.97 5.68
C ILE A 44 -4.71 -6.47 6.06
N LEU A 45 -5.76 -5.87 5.51
CA LEU A 45 -7.14 -6.25 5.82
C LEU A 45 -7.47 -7.69 5.40
N ILE A 46 -6.94 -8.15 4.27
CA ILE A 46 -7.13 -9.51 3.77
C ILE A 46 -6.45 -10.53 4.68
N HIS A 47 -5.22 -10.25 5.12
CA HIS A 47 -4.39 -11.22 5.83
C HIS A 47 -4.55 -11.17 7.35
N ARG A 48 -4.99 -10.05 7.93
CA ARG A 48 -5.17 -9.87 9.39
C ARG A 48 -6.05 -10.93 10.06
N PRO A 49 -7.20 -11.36 9.50
CA PRO A 49 -8.04 -12.41 10.12
C PRO A 49 -7.34 -13.76 10.25
N PHE A 50 -6.30 -14.00 9.44
CA PHE A 50 -5.53 -15.24 9.43
C PHE A 50 -4.27 -15.16 10.29
N ILE A 51 -4.08 -14.09 11.06
CA ILE A 51 -3.01 -13.99 12.06
C ILE A 51 -3.51 -14.70 13.34
N PRO A 52 -2.93 -15.86 13.70
CA PRO A 52 -3.26 -16.59 14.92
C PRO A 52 -2.67 -15.92 16.16
N ALA A 53 -3.11 -16.37 17.34
CA ALA A 53 -2.57 -15.94 18.63
C ALA A 53 -1.05 -16.21 18.73
N PRO A 54 -0.29 -15.41 19.51
CA PRO A 54 1.18 -15.45 19.57
C PRO A 54 1.74 -16.88 19.78
N GLY A 55 2.80 -17.25 19.03
CA GLY A 55 3.55 -18.50 19.25
C GLY A 55 3.48 -19.58 18.16
N LYS A 56 3.11 -19.26 16.92
CA LYS A 56 3.19 -20.18 15.76
C LYS A 56 3.82 -19.48 14.56
N ASP A 57 4.16 -20.21 13.50
CA ASP A 57 4.60 -19.60 12.24
C ASP A 57 3.46 -18.89 11.52
N PHE A 58 3.72 -17.67 11.05
CA PHE A 58 2.67 -16.75 10.60
C PHE A 58 2.97 -16.12 9.24
N PRO A 59 2.76 -16.83 8.12
CA PRO A 59 2.90 -16.25 6.79
C PRO A 59 2.04 -14.99 6.60
N SER A 60 0.82 -14.98 7.13
CA SER A 60 -0.05 -13.79 7.10
C SER A 60 0.49 -12.60 7.90
N LEU A 61 1.22 -12.84 9.00
CA LEU A 61 1.88 -11.77 9.75
C LEU A 61 3.02 -11.17 8.94
N ALA A 62 3.85 -12.00 8.29
CA ALA A 62 4.93 -11.53 7.43
C ALA A 62 4.39 -10.67 6.26
N ILE A 63 3.27 -11.07 5.65
CA ILE A 63 2.62 -10.29 4.60
C ILE A 63 2.13 -8.94 5.14
N CYS A 64 1.40 -8.94 6.27
CA CYS A 64 0.92 -7.70 6.89
C CYS A 64 2.08 -6.78 7.30
N ALA A 65 3.16 -7.33 7.84
CA ALA A 65 4.36 -6.58 8.17
C ALA A 65 4.93 -5.92 6.91
N ASN A 66 5.27 -6.70 5.88
CA ASN A 66 5.81 -6.18 4.64
C ASN A 66 4.92 -5.09 4.02
N ALA A 67 3.60 -5.29 4.00
CA ALA A 67 2.65 -4.29 3.54
C ALA A 67 2.72 -3.00 4.37
N ALA A 68 2.80 -3.09 5.70
CA ALA A 68 2.94 -1.93 6.58
C ALA A 68 4.26 -1.16 6.37
N TRP A 69 5.38 -1.88 6.23
CA TRP A 69 6.68 -1.28 5.92
C TRP A 69 6.67 -0.55 4.57
N SER A 70 6.12 -1.18 3.53
CA SER A 70 6.02 -0.57 2.21
C SER A 70 5.06 0.62 2.19
N CYS A 71 3.91 0.54 2.87
CA CYS A 71 2.98 1.67 3.00
C CYS A 71 3.64 2.86 3.70
N ARG A 72 4.36 2.61 4.80
CA ARG A 72 5.14 3.65 5.49
C ARG A 72 6.15 4.31 4.56
N HIS A 73 6.87 3.53 3.75
CA HIS A 73 7.86 4.06 2.83
C HIS A 73 7.23 4.96 1.76
N VAL A 74 6.12 4.52 1.15
CA VAL A 74 5.35 5.32 0.19
C VAL A 74 4.91 6.65 0.81
N MET A 75 4.33 6.59 2.01
CA MET A 75 3.82 7.78 2.70
C MET A 75 4.95 8.73 3.14
N ASP A 76 6.10 8.23 3.58
CA ASP A 76 7.25 9.06 3.94
C ASP A 76 7.80 9.82 2.73
N VAL A 77 7.98 9.14 1.59
CA VAL A 77 8.41 9.79 0.34
C VAL A 77 7.40 10.84 -0.11
N GLN A 78 6.11 10.49 -0.11
CA GLN A 78 5.04 11.41 -0.50
C GLN A 78 5.01 12.65 0.41
N THR A 79 5.09 12.47 1.73
CA THR A 79 5.04 13.57 2.71
C THR A 79 6.25 14.50 2.57
N ARG A 80 7.45 13.94 2.32
CA ARG A 80 8.67 14.75 2.13
C ARG A 80 8.64 15.56 0.83
N ARG A 81 8.06 15.01 -0.24
CA ARG A 81 8.08 15.63 -1.57
C ARG A 81 6.85 16.49 -1.87
N SER A 82 5.70 16.16 -1.29
CA SER A 82 4.43 16.88 -1.46
C SER A 82 4.00 17.52 -0.14
N ARG A 83 3.92 18.86 -0.11
CA ARG A 83 3.37 19.64 1.04
C ARG A 83 1.88 19.37 1.34
N ARG A 84 1.22 18.52 0.56
CA ARG A 84 -0.13 18.02 0.83
C ARG A 84 0.00 16.63 1.43
N LEU A 85 -0.38 16.46 2.70
CA LEU A 85 -0.76 15.14 3.20
C LEU A 85 -1.90 14.65 2.30
N LEU A 86 -1.76 13.47 1.69
CA LEU A 86 -2.90 12.82 1.07
C LEU A 86 -4.04 12.83 2.09
N HIS A 87 -5.19 13.37 1.67
CA HIS A 87 -6.42 13.26 2.42
C HIS A 87 -6.74 11.76 2.44
N LEU A 88 -6.22 11.04 3.44
CA LEU A 88 -6.55 9.64 3.65
C LEU A 88 -8.08 9.61 3.80
N PRO A 89 -8.83 8.89 2.94
CA PRO A 89 -10.23 8.68 3.22
C PRO A 89 -10.30 8.01 4.58
N SER A 90 -10.96 8.65 5.53
CA SER A 90 -11.18 8.11 6.86
C SER A 90 -12.04 6.85 6.72
N VAL A 91 -11.40 5.70 6.54
CA VAL A 91 -12.07 4.41 6.61
C VAL A 91 -11.87 3.90 8.03
N MET A 92 -12.92 4.14 8.82
CA MET A 92 -13.23 3.55 10.11
C MET A 92 -13.38 2.02 10.00
#